data_AF-A0A968I846-F1
#
_entry.id   AF-A0A968I846-F1
#
_cell.length_a   1.000
_cell.length_b   1.000
_cell.length_c   1.000
_cell.angle_alpha   90.00
_cell.angle_beta   90.00
_cell.angle_gamma   90.00
#
_symmetry.space_group_name_H-M   'P 1'
#
loop_
_entity.id
_entity.type
_entity.pdbx_description
1 polymer ?
#
loop_
_entity_poly.entity_id
_entity_poly.type
_entity_poly.pdbx_seq_one_letter_code
_entity_poly.pdbx_strand_id
1 'polypeptide(L)'
;MASIESQDLSIDKLFHNFYIVPTYQREYVWQEEQVQEFFDDIYEEFENSPEGNLADYFIGSIIVCEKEKNLYEVIDGQQRITTAFLLLCAIRERFNSLNPTEYKGFIEKINGQLSSTDTDAQGNLVSRYRVQLQYEDSRHVLEKIAKHESSTKTKPTVSEQNLKKAF
;
A
#
# COMPACT_ATOMS: atom_id res chain seq x y z
N MET A 1 7.28 19.19 23.54
CA MET A 1 8.45 18.77 22.73
C MET A 1 7.94 17.76 21.74
N ALA A 2 8.30 17.85 20.45
CA ALA A 2 8.00 16.77 19.52
C ALA A 2 8.89 15.57 19.90
N SER A 3 8.28 14.47 20.34
CA SER A 3 8.98 13.20 20.54
C SER A 3 8.98 12.42 19.22
N ILE A 4 10.12 11.81 18.90
CA ILE A 4 10.20 10.83 17.82
C ILE A 4 10.06 9.46 18.47
N GLU A 5 9.07 8.69 18.03
CA GLU A 5 8.84 7.32 18.46
C GLU A 5 9.13 6.38 17.29
N SER A 6 9.77 5.25 17.56
CA SER A 6 10.09 4.22 16.58
C SER A 6 9.40 2.93 16.98
N GLN A 7 8.77 2.26 16.02
CA GLN A 7 8.08 1.00 16.22
C GLN A 7 8.34 0.07 15.03
N ASP A 8 8.66 -1.19 15.33
CA ASP A 8 8.78 -2.24 14.32
C ASP A 8 7.39 -2.81 14.02
N LEU A 9 6.97 -2.73 12.76
CA LEU A 9 5.66 -3.18 12.28
C LEU A 9 5.83 -4.16 11.13
N SER A 10 5.12 -5.28 11.19
CA SER A 10 4.90 -6.12 10.01
C SER A 10 3.96 -5.41 9.04
N ILE A 11 3.98 -5.81 7.76
CA ILE A 11 3.04 -5.31 6.73
C ILE A 11 1.58 -5.40 7.19
N ASP A 12 1.23 -6.49 7.88
CA ASP A 12 -0.10 -6.69 8.44
C ASP A 12 -0.48 -5.60 9.45
N LYS A 13 0.40 -5.33 10.42
CA LYS A 13 0.17 -4.30 11.45
C LYS A 13 0.25 -2.89 10.89
N LEU A 14 1.13 -2.66 9.91
CA LEU A 14 1.25 -1.37 9.22
C LEU A 14 -0.11 -0.97 8.64
N PHE A 15 -0.73 -1.86 7.86
CA PHE A 15 -2.01 -1.60 7.20
C PHE A 15 -3.26 -1.77 8.10
N HIS A 16 -3.07 -1.82 9.43
CA HIS A 16 -4.17 -1.56 10.38
C HIS A 16 -4.48 -0.06 10.51
N ASN A 17 -3.53 0.81 10.14
CA ASN A 17 -3.66 2.27 10.16
C ASN A 17 -3.91 2.83 8.77
N PHE A 18 -4.30 4.11 8.71
CA PHE A 18 -4.50 4.86 7.46
C PHE A 18 -3.34 5.83 7.21
N TYR A 19 -2.97 5.97 5.94
CA TYR A 19 -1.85 6.78 5.50
C TYR A 19 -2.24 7.73 4.37
N ILE A 20 -1.86 8.99 4.52
CA ILE A 20 -2.02 10.04 3.53
C ILE A 20 -0.64 10.42 3.02
N VAL A 21 -0.43 10.30 1.71
CA VAL A 21 0.73 10.90 1.03
C VAL A 21 0.34 12.32 0.61
N PRO A 22 0.86 13.36 1.28
CA PRO A 22 0.41 14.74 1.06
C PRO A 22 0.97 15.33 -0.24
N THR A 23 0.36 16.41 -0.73
CA THR A 23 0.71 17.02 -2.03
C THR A 23 2.12 17.61 -2.11
N TYR A 24 2.72 17.96 -0.97
CA TYR A 24 4.07 18.50 -0.92
C TYR A 24 5.17 17.42 -1.07
N GLN A 25 4.78 16.14 -0.98
CA GLN A 25 5.68 15.03 -1.26
C GLN A 25 5.87 14.83 -2.76
N ARG A 26 6.98 14.21 -3.18
CA ARG A 26 7.19 13.90 -4.61
C ARG A 26 6.18 12.88 -5.09
N GLU A 27 5.81 12.86 -6.36
CA GLU A 27 4.92 11.80 -6.85
C GLU A 27 5.57 10.40 -6.83
N TYR A 28 4.79 9.36 -7.17
CA TYR A 28 5.34 8.01 -7.32
C TYR A 28 6.24 7.96 -8.55
N VAL A 29 7.51 7.57 -8.37
CA VAL A 29 8.53 7.61 -9.44
C VAL A 29 9.26 6.29 -9.63
N TRP A 30 9.05 5.31 -8.76
CA TRP A 30 9.59 3.97 -8.97
C TRP A 30 9.04 3.38 -10.27
N GLN A 31 9.96 2.87 -11.07
CA GLN A 31 9.71 2.16 -12.31
C GLN A 31 9.87 0.66 -12.05
N GLU A 32 9.62 -0.13 -13.08
CA GLU A 32 9.67 -1.59 -13.04
C GLU A 32 10.94 -2.13 -12.35
N GLU A 33 12.12 -1.56 -12.66
CA GLU A 33 13.40 -1.95 -12.05
C GLU A 33 13.39 -1.83 -10.52
N GLN A 34 12.94 -0.68 -9.97
CA GLN A 34 12.93 -0.47 -8.52
C GLN A 34 11.84 -1.30 -7.83
N VAL A 35 10.73 -1.55 -8.52
CA VAL A 35 9.65 -2.40 -8.01
C VAL A 35 10.09 -3.86 -7.99
N GLN A 36 10.82 -4.30 -9.01
CA GLN A 36 11.38 -5.64 -9.10
C GLN A 36 12.43 -5.85 -8.00
N GLU A 37 13.37 -4.91 -7.82
CA GLU A 37 14.34 -4.96 -6.71
C GLU A 37 13.64 -5.08 -5.35
N PHE A 38 12.60 -4.26 -5.10
CA PHE A 38 11.83 -4.34 -3.86
C PHE A 38 11.18 -5.71 -3.64
N PHE A 39 10.69 -6.35 -4.70
CA PHE A 39 10.07 -7.66 -4.62
C PHE A 39 11.12 -8.78 -4.45
N ASP A 40 12.20 -8.73 -5.22
CA ASP A 40 13.28 -9.72 -5.21
C ASP A 40 13.93 -9.79 -3.84
N ASP A 41 14.20 -8.65 -3.22
CA ASP A 41 14.70 -8.54 -1.85
C ASP A 41 13.83 -9.32 -0.83
N ILE A 42 12.51 -9.15 -0.92
CA ILE A 42 11.55 -9.84 -0.03
C ILE A 42 11.52 -11.35 -0.34
N TYR A 43 11.57 -11.70 -1.63
CA TYR A 43 11.48 -13.07 -2.09
C TYR A 43 12.75 -13.87 -1.78
N GLU A 44 13.93 -13.28 -1.95
CA GLU A 44 15.21 -13.89 -1.61
C GLU A 44 15.28 -14.22 -0.12
N GLU A 45 14.87 -13.32 0.77
CA GLU A 45 14.85 -13.60 2.22
C GLU A 45 13.83 -14.70 2.56
N PHE A 46 12.69 -14.72 1.87
CA PHE A 46 11.68 -15.77 2.03
C PHE A 46 12.21 -17.15 1.61
N GLU A 47 12.87 -17.27 0.46
CA GLU A 47 13.42 -18.54 -0.05
C GLU A 47 14.61 -19.03 0.77
N ASN A 48 15.43 -18.13 1.30
CA ASN A 48 16.58 -18.48 2.15
C ASN A 48 16.18 -18.83 3.58
N SER A 49 14.92 -18.60 3.96
CA SER A 49 14.41 -18.92 5.30
C SER A 49 14.25 -20.43 5.50
N PRO A 50 14.76 -21.00 6.61
CA PRO A 50 14.55 -22.41 6.93
C PRO A 50 13.06 -22.76 7.03
N GLU A 51 12.68 -23.97 6.60
CA GLU A 51 11.31 -24.46 6.74
C GLU A 51 10.81 -24.32 8.19
N GLY A 52 9.72 -23.56 8.36
CA GLY A 52 9.11 -23.31 9.67
C GLY A 52 9.72 -22.15 10.46
N ASN A 53 10.72 -21.44 9.93
CA ASN A 53 11.28 -20.23 10.54
C ASN A 53 11.53 -19.16 9.46
N LEU A 54 10.47 -18.40 9.14
CA LEU A 54 10.56 -17.25 8.25
C LEU A 54 11.38 -16.16 8.91
N ALA A 55 12.50 -15.78 8.29
CA ALA A 55 13.29 -14.65 8.71
C ALA A 55 12.54 -13.33 8.44
N ASP A 56 12.66 -12.37 9.35
CA ASP A 56 12.11 -11.04 9.15
C ASP A 56 13.00 -10.25 8.18
N TYR A 57 12.45 -9.78 7.07
CA TYR A 57 13.12 -8.86 6.16
C TYR A 57 12.79 -7.39 6.49
N PHE A 58 13.81 -6.54 6.60
CA PHE A 58 13.61 -5.11 6.85
C PHE A 58 13.49 -4.31 5.54
N ILE A 59 12.25 -4.01 5.14
CA ILE A 59 11.93 -3.22 3.93
C ILE A 59 12.23 -1.71 4.03
N GLY A 60 12.77 -1.25 5.17
CA GLY A 60 13.06 0.16 5.45
C GLY A 60 12.02 0.89 6.31
N SER A 61 12.34 2.12 6.71
CA SER A 61 11.56 2.93 7.67
C SER A 61 10.59 3.91 7.01
N ILE A 62 9.33 3.92 7.42
CA ILE A 62 8.35 4.92 6.97
C ILE A 62 8.23 5.99 8.06
N ILE A 63 8.52 7.24 7.72
CA ILE A 63 8.43 8.36 8.67
C ILE A 63 7.06 9.00 8.50
N VAL A 64 6.33 9.12 9.60
CA VAL A 64 4.96 9.65 9.60
C VAL A 64 4.72 10.65 10.71
N CYS A 65 3.67 11.46 10.54
CA CYS A 65 3.11 12.32 11.57
C CYS A 65 1.64 11.97 11.76
N GLU A 66 1.23 11.66 12.99
CA GLU A 66 -0.18 11.43 13.30
C GLU A 66 -0.98 12.72 13.14
N LYS A 67 -2.02 12.70 12.30
CA LYS A 67 -2.96 13.81 12.10
C LYS A 67 -4.18 13.65 12.99
N GLU A 68 -4.72 12.44 13.00
CA GLU A 68 -5.87 12.01 13.78
C GLU A 68 -5.62 10.57 14.23
N LYS A 69 -6.42 10.06 15.17
CA LYS A 69 -6.25 8.72 15.70
C LYS A 69 -6.20 7.68 14.58
N ASN A 70 -5.08 6.95 14.47
CA ASN A 70 -4.81 5.94 13.44
C ASN A 70 -4.73 6.48 12.00
N LEU A 71 -4.65 7.80 11.81
CA LEU A 71 -4.47 8.47 10.52
C LEU A 71 -3.14 9.23 10.49
N TYR A 72 -2.27 8.81 9.60
CA TYR A 72 -0.90 9.25 9.53
C TYR A 72 -0.62 9.97 8.20
N GLU A 73 0.06 11.11 8.27
CA GLU A 73 0.62 11.78 7.09
C GLU A 73 2.05 11.30 6.87
N VAL A 74 2.37 10.87 5.65
CA VAL A 74 3.68 10.34 5.28
C VAL A 74 4.67 11.49 5.03
N ILE A 75 5.78 11.47 5.77
CA ILE A 75 6.88 12.43 5.68
C ILE A 75 8.04 11.84 4.87
N ASP A 76 8.30 10.53 4.98
CA ASP A 76 9.26 9.79 4.15
C ASP A 76 8.85 8.32 4.03
N GLY A 77 9.33 7.63 2.98
CA GLY A 77 8.99 6.23 2.69
C GLY A 77 7.74 6.05 1.81
N GLN A 78 7.27 7.13 1.18
CA GLN A 78 6.09 7.12 0.30
C GLN A 78 6.14 6.07 -0.83
N GLN A 79 7.32 5.84 -1.43
CA GLN A 79 7.46 4.89 -2.55
C GLN A 79 7.32 3.46 -2.02
N ARG A 80 7.91 3.19 -0.85
CA ARG A 80 7.87 1.89 -0.18
C ARG A 80 6.46 1.53 0.29
N ILE A 81 5.77 2.43 0.99
CA ILE A 81 4.39 2.16 1.44
C ILE A 81 3.42 2.00 0.26
N THR A 82 3.60 2.81 -0.80
CA THR A 82 2.77 2.70 -2.01
C THR A 82 3.04 1.39 -2.74
N THR A 83 4.29 0.98 -2.89
CA THR A 83 4.67 -0.29 -3.55
C THR A 83 4.20 -1.50 -2.74
N ALA A 84 4.33 -1.47 -1.41
CA ALA A 84 3.80 -2.52 -0.56
C ALA A 84 2.27 -2.65 -0.69
N PHE A 85 1.55 -1.53 -0.80
CA PHE A 85 0.12 -1.53 -1.05
C PHE A 85 -0.24 -2.14 -2.43
N LEU A 86 0.50 -1.77 -3.48
CA LEU A 86 0.30 -2.32 -4.83
C LEU A 86 0.61 -3.83 -4.89
N LEU A 87 1.66 -4.27 -4.20
CA LEU A 87 2.00 -5.69 -4.09
C LEU A 87 0.86 -6.49 -3.44
N LEU A 88 0.24 -5.95 -2.38
CA LEU A 88 -0.94 -6.57 -1.78
C LEU A 88 -2.12 -6.64 -2.77
N CYS A 89 -2.36 -5.61 -3.58
CA CYS A 89 -3.33 -5.69 -4.66
C CYS A 89 -2.99 -6.85 -5.61
N ALA A 90 -1.75 -6.96 -6.09
CA ALA A 90 -1.33 -7.99 -7.03
C ALA A 90 -1.48 -9.41 -6.45
N ILE A 91 -1.10 -9.62 -5.19
CA ILE A 91 -1.25 -10.91 -4.49
C ILE A 91 -2.73 -11.29 -4.38
N ARG A 92 -3.61 -10.36 -3.99
CA ARG A 92 -5.06 -10.61 -3.92
C ARG A 92 -5.59 -11.07 -5.28
N GLU A 93 -5.13 -10.43 -6.35
CA GLU A 93 -5.55 -10.79 -7.71
C GLU A 93 -5.04 -12.13 -8.16
N ARG A 94 -3.81 -12.46 -7.79
CA ARG A 94 -3.29 -13.78 -8.06
C ARG A 94 -4.17 -14.85 -7.41
N PHE A 95 -4.56 -14.66 -6.15
CA PHE A 95 -5.48 -15.58 -5.46
C PHE A 95 -6.87 -15.65 -6.09
N ASN A 96 -7.44 -14.51 -6.49
CA ASN A 96 -8.71 -14.48 -7.24
C ASN A 96 -8.61 -15.22 -8.59
N SER A 97 -7.48 -15.11 -9.30
CA SER A 97 -7.30 -15.76 -10.60
C SER A 97 -7.06 -17.27 -10.50
N LEU A 98 -6.45 -17.75 -9.40
CA LEU A 98 -6.12 -19.15 -9.19
C LEU A 98 -7.34 -19.94 -8.71
N ASN A 99 -7.86 -19.60 -7.53
CA ASN A 99 -9.01 -20.27 -6.93
C ASN A 99 -9.62 -19.42 -5.79
N PRO A 100 -10.62 -18.57 -6.08
CA PRO A 100 -11.22 -17.69 -5.08
C PRO A 100 -11.81 -18.43 -3.87
N THR A 101 -12.29 -19.67 -4.06
CA THR A 101 -12.93 -20.42 -2.98
C THR A 101 -11.91 -20.99 -2.02
N GLU A 102 -10.81 -21.53 -2.55
CA GLU A 102 -9.69 -22.05 -1.75
C GLU A 102 -8.96 -20.95 -1.00
N TYR A 103 -8.70 -19.82 -1.65
CA TYR A 103 -7.95 -18.70 -1.06
C TYR A 103 -8.81 -17.64 -0.39
N LYS A 104 -10.10 -17.89 -0.16
CA LYS A 104 -11.06 -16.91 0.38
C LYS A 104 -10.53 -16.22 1.65
N GLY A 105 -9.96 -16.98 2.59
CA GLY A 105 -9.44 -16.42 3.84
C GLY A 105 -8.29 -15.43 3.62
N PHE A 106 -7.39 -15.72 2.68
CA PHE A 106 -6.29 -14.83 2.32
C PHE A 106 -6.79 -13.58 1.60
N ILE A 107 -7.75 -13.74 0.68
CA ILE A 107 -8.37 -12.63 -0.04
C ILE A 107 -9.05 -11.66 0.93
N GLU A 108 -9.85 -12.17 1.88
CA GLU A 108 -10.51 -11.35 2.91
C GLU A 108 -9.50 -10.64 3.82
N LYS A 109 -8.41 -11.34 4.20
CA LYS A 109 -7.33 -10.73 4.99
C LYS A 109 -6.70 -9.55 4.24
N ILE A 110 -6.33 -9.75 2.98
CA ILE A 110 -5.74 -8.68 2.16
C ILE A 110 -6.74 -7.54 1.94
N ASN A 111 -8.03 -7.83 1.74
CA ASN A 111 -9.05 -6.79 1.61
C ASN A 111 -9.08 -5.83 2.82
N GLY A 112 -8.91 -6.35 4.04
CA GLY A 112 -8.81 -5.54 5.26
C GLY A 112 -7.52 -4.71 5.38
N GLN A 113 -6.45 -5.14 4.70
CA GLN A 113 -5.19 -4.42 4.56
C GLN A 113 -5.22 -3.37 3.43
N LEU A 114 -6.12 -3.53 2.45
CA LEU A 114 -6.30 -2.54 1.38
C LEU A 114 -7.27 -1.44 1.79
N SER A 115 -8.35 -1.77 2.49
CA SER A 115 -9.36 -0.79 2.90
C SER A 115 -10.08 -1.21 4.17
N SER A 116 -10.66 -0.25 4.86
CA SER A 116 -11.56 -0.50 5.98
C SER A 116 -12.65 0.56 6.05
N THR A 117 -13.71 0.27 6.79
CA THR A 117 -14.76 1.25 7.07
C THR A 117 -14.26 2.21 8.13
N ASP A 118 -14.35 3.49 7.84
CA ASP A 118 -14.01 4.59 8.75
C ASP A 118 -15.21 5.54 8.87
N THR A 119 -15.16 6.45 9.84
CA THR A 119 -16.21 7.47 10.04
C THR A 119 -15.71 8.82 9.55
N ASP A 120 -16.42 9.46 8.64
CA ASP A 120 -16.10 10.81 8.18
C ASP A 120 -16.40 11.88 9.25
N ALA A 121 -16.01 13.13 8.99
CA ALA A 121 -16.26 14.25 9.90
C ALA A 121 -17.76 14.54 10.14
N GLN A 122 -18.65 13.96 9.33
CA GLN A 122 -20.10 14.07 9.43
C GLN A 122 -20.74 12.88 10.15
N GLY A 123 -19.95 11.88 10.58
CA GLY A 123 -20.45 10.69 11.27
C GLY A 123 -20.92 9.58 10.34
N ASN A 124 -20.70 9.68 9.02
CA ASN A 124 -21.09 8.64 8.07
C ASN A 124 -20.01 7.56 7.97
N LEU A 125 -20.45 6.31 7.82
CA LEU A 125 -19.55 5.21 7.49
C LEU A 125 -19.11 5.34 6.03
N VAL A 126 -17.81 5.48 5.82
CA VAL A 126 -17.17 5.57 4.51
C VAL A 126 -16.13 4.47 4.36
N SER A 127 -16.05 3.87 3.18
CA SER A 127 -14.93 2.97 2.86
C SER A 127 -13.71 3.82 2.55
N ARG A 128 -12.63 3.61 3.30
CA ARG A 128 -11.36 4.33 3.15
C ARG A 128 -10.25 3.34 2.85
N TYR A 129 -9.46 3.63 1.82
CA TYR A 129 -8.25 2.85 1.52
C TYR A 129 -7.14 3.17 2.53
N ARG A 130 -6.31 2.17 2.85
CA ARG A 130 -5.23 2.33 3.82
C ARG A 130 -4.14 3.29 3.35
N VAL A 131 -3.97 3.48 2.04
CA VAL A 131 -3.04 4.45 1.46
C VAL A 131 -3.79 5.35 0.48
N GLN A 132 -3.72 6.66 0.70
CA GLN A 132 -4.32 7.67 -0.16
C GLN A 132 -3.27 8.66 -0.65
N LEU A 133 -3.19 8.82 -1.97
CA LEU A 133 -2.36 9.86 -2.60
C LEU A 133 -3.18 11.14 -2.68
N GLN A 134 -2.63 12.31 -2.33
CA GLN A 134 -3.36 13.58 -2.41
C GLN A 134 -3.03 14.40 -3.67
N TYR A 135 -2.19 13.89 -4.57
CA TYR A 135 -1.93 14.53 -5.87
C TYR A 135 -3.24 14.70 -6.64
N GLU A 136 -3.46 15.89 -7.19
CA GLU A 136 -4.67 16.24 -7.93
C GLU A 136 -5.00 15.20 -9.00
N ASP A 137 -3.97 14.74 -9.72
CA ASP A 137 -4.11 13.79 -10.81
C ASP A 137 -4.14 12.32 -10.36
N SER A 138 -3.57 11.99 -9.18
CA SER A 138 -3.42 10.58 -8.74
C SER A 138 -4.35 10.18 -7.57
N ARG A 139 -5.24 11.07 -7.12
CA ARG A 139 -6.01 10.91 -5.88
C ARG A 139 -6.80 9.62 -5.74
N HIS A 140 -7.28 9.09 -6.86
CA HIS A 140 -8.11 7.88 -6.91
C HIS A 140 -7.45 6.71 -7.65
N VAL A 141 -6.16 6.82 -7.99
CA VAL A 141 -5.49 5.80 -8.81
C VAL A 141 -5.38 4.48 -8.05
N LEU A 142 -4.93 4.54 -6.79
CA LEU A 142 -4.83 3.36 -5.94
C LEU A 142 -6.20 2.72 -5.69
N GLU A 143 -7.24 3.54 -5.53
CA GLU A 143 -8.62 3.07 -5.35
C GLU A 143 -9.12 2.35 -6.60
N LYS A 144 -8.87 2.92 -7.79
CA LYS A 144 -9.24 2.30 -9.08
C LYS A 144 -8.51 0.98 -9.30
N ILE A 145 -7.21 0.93 -9.02
CA ILE A 145 -6.39 -0.30 -9.10
C ILE A 145 -6.96 -1.36 -8.14
N ALA A 146 -7.21 -0.98 -6.89
CA ALA A 146 -7.76 -1.88 -5.89
C ALA A 146 -9.20 -2.36 -6.21
N LYS A 147 -9.95 -1.66 -7.07
CA LYS A 147 -11.30 -2.03 -7.52
C LYS A 147 -11.37 -2.72 -8.89
N HIS A 148 -10.26 -2.81 -9.64
CA HIS A 148 -10.27 -3.22 -11.07
C HIS A 148 -11.04 -2.30 -12.00
N GLU A 149 -11.18 -1.04 -11.63
CA GLU A 149 -11.86 -0.09 -12.49
C GLU A 149 -10.87 0.42 -13.55
N SER A 150 -11.13 0.08 -14.81
CA SER A 150 -10.36 0.58 -15.95
C SER A 150 -10.39 2.12 -15.97
N SER A 151 -9.21 2.74 -15.97
CA SER A 151 -9.06 4.20 -15.86
C SER A 151 -9.71 5.00 -17.01
N THR A 152 -10.16 6.20 -16.65
CA THR A 152 -10.88 7.23 -17.43
C THR A 152 -10.07 7.85 -18.59
N LYS A 153 -10.80 8.49 -19.53
CA LYS A 153 -10.39 9.03 -20.86
C LYS A 153 -9.30 10.13 -20.92
N THR A 154 -8.54 10.38 -19.87
CA THR A 154 -7.49 11.42 -19.83
C THR A 154 -6.10 10.83 -20.04
N LYS A 155 -5.18 11.61 -20.63
CA LYS A 155 -3.79 11.19 -20.84
C LYS A 155 -3.13 10.98 -19.45
N PRO A 156 -2.58 9.79 -19.16
CA PRO A 156 -2.09 9.49 -17.82
C PRO A 156 -0.82 10.26 -17.48
N THR A 157 -0.67 10.71 -16.24
CA THR A 157 0.55 11.34 -15.71
C THR A 157 1.71 10.35 -15.65
N VAL A 158 2.94 10.84 -15.45
CA VAL A 158 4.11 9.95 -15.27
C VAL A 158 3.94 9.07 -14.03
N SER A 159 3.43 9.64 -12.94
CA SER A 159 3.08 8.89 -11.71
C SER A 159 2.05 7.80 -12.00
N GLU A 160 0.96 8.13 -12.70
CA GLU A 160 -0.05 7.15 -13.10
C GLU A 160 0.49 6.06 -14.01
N GLN A 161 1.39 6.40 -14.94
CA GLN A 161 2.04 5.44 -15.82
C GLN A 161 2.95 4.51 -15.02
N ASN A 162 3.73 5.04 -14.08
CA ASN A 162 4.60 4.25 -13.22
C ASN A 162 3.79 3.32 -12.31
N LEU A 163 2.72 3.82 -11.67
CA LEU A 163 1.81 3.01 -10.86
C LEU A 163 1.16 1.88 -11.67
N LYS A 164 0.83 2.12 -12.95
CA LYS A 164 0.28 1.11 -13.85
C LYS A 164 1.32 0.16 -14.45
N LYS A 165 2.60 0.53 -14.48
CA LYS A 165 3.68 -0.36 -14.94
C LYS A 165 4.19 -1.25 -13.82
N ALA A 166 4.09 -0.77 -12.58
CA ALA A 166 4.36 -1.55 -11.38
C ALA A 166 3.34 -2.68 -11.14
N PHE A 167 2.24 -2.73 -11.91
CA PHE A 167 1.11 -3.63 -11.74
C PHE A 167 0.66 -4.29 -13.06
#